data_AF-A0A955KFC1-F1
#
_entry.id   AF-A0A955KFC1-F1
#
_cell.length_a   1.000
_cell.length_b   1.000
_cell.length_c   1.000
_cell.angle_alpha   90.00
_cell.angle_beta   90.00
_cell.angle_gamma   90.00
#
_symmetry.space_group_name_H-M   'P 1'
#
loop_
_entity.id
_entity.type
_entity.pdbx_description
1 polymer ?
#
loop_
_entity_poly.entity_id
_entity_poly.type
_entity_poly.pdbx_seq_one_letter_code
_entity_poly.pdbx_strand_id
1 'polypeptide(L)'
;MPKGFESYSGFEQQPEREPEISEFHEAPEPKEAQRELFEAEERLRDVLEQISVLNENGGVIRHPFRYFELKQAAEIAMEEIKLARLHAANETRH
;
A
#
# COMPACT_ATOMS: atom_id res chain seq x y z
N MET A 1 16.09 76.78 -6.35
CA MET A 1 14.74 76.41 -5.86
C MET A 1 13.83 76.21 -7.09
N PRO A 2 12.73 75.42 -7.06
CA PRO A 2 12.54 74.08 -6.49
C PRO A 2 11.56 73.17 -7.34
N LYS A 3 11.38 71.91 -6.88
CA LYS A 3 10.27 70.95 -7.14
C LYS A 3 10.23 70.30 -8.54
N GLY A 4 10.05 69.01 -8.70
CA GLY A 4 9.69 67.92 -7.79
C GLY A 4 9.23 66.80 -8.70
N PHE A 5 9.84 65.62 -8.59
CA PHE A 5 9.33 64.43 -9.27
C PHE A 5 8.99 63.40 -8.20
N GLU A 6 7.71 63.50 -7.89
CA GLU A 6 6.76 62.53 -7.36
C GLU A 6 7.26 61.07 -7.24
N SER A 7 7.28 60.62 -5.97
CA SER A 7 6.75 59.34 -5.48
C SER A 7 6.85 58.13 -6.41
N TYR A 8 7.94 57.36 -6.26
CA TYR A 8 8.01 55.96 -6.65
C TYR A 8 7.25 55.12 -5.59
N SER A 9 5.92 55.02 -5.72
CA SER A 9 5.08 54.11 -4.94
C SER A 9 4.28 53.24 -5.89
N GLY A 10 4.83 52.07 -6.22
CA GLY A 10 4.20 51.14 -7.17
C GLY A 10 4.50 49.67 -6.88
N PHE A 11 4.92 49.31 -5.67
CA PHE A 11 4.88 47.91 -5.24
C PHE A 11 3.47 47.61 -4.72
N GLU A 12 2.55 47.32 -5.63
CA GLU A 12 1.40 46.48 -5.29
C GLU A 12 1.97 45.14 -4.82
N GLN A 13 1.72 44.81 -3.55
CA GLN A 13 1.91 43.45 -3.06
C GLN A 13 1.09 42.54 -3.97
N GLN A 14 1.76 41.69 -4.72
CA GLN A 14 1.11 40.53 -5.29
C GLN A 14 0.62 39.69 -4.11
N PRO A 15 -0.70 39.44 -3.96
CA PRO A 15 -1.17 38.41 -3.07
C PRO A 15 -0.82 37.10 -3.76
N GLU A 16 0.39 36.59 -3.51
CA GLU A 16 0.73 35.20 -3.83
C GLU A 16 -0.15 34.32 -2.93
N ARG A 17 -1.30 34.01 -3.53
CA ARG A 17 -2.33 33.01 -3.25
C ARG A 17 -1.98 32.09 -2.08
N GLU A 18 -2.96 31.97 -1.17
CA GLU A 18 -3.12 30.81 -0.32
C GLU A 18 -2.71 29.55 -1.11
N PRO A 19 -1.88 28.65 -0.55
CA PRO A 19 -1.75 27.34 -1.15
C PRO A 19 -3.11 26.66 -1.04
N GLU A 20 -3.94 26.81 -2.08
CA GLU A 20 -5.00 25.86 -2.37
C GLU A 20 -4.29 24.52 -2.55
N ILE A 21 -4.16 23.77 -1.46
CA ILE A 21 -3.94 22.33 -1.51
C ILE A 21 -5.29 21.72 -1.95
N SER A 22 -5.65 22.01 -3.20
CA SER A 22 -6.49 21.18 -4.06
C SER A 22 -5.49 20.39 -4.90
N GLU A 23 -5.40 19.08 -4.89
CA GLU A 23 -6.40 18.06 -4.65
C GLU A 23 -5.94 17.15 -3.52
N PHE A 24 -6.88 16.67 -2.71
CA PHE A 24 -6.74 15.30 -2.23
C PHE A 24 -6.66 14.44 -3.50
N HIS A 25 -5.45 14.08 -3.93
CA HIS A 25 -5.25 12.96 -4.84
C HIS A 25 -5.80 11.75 -4.11
N GLU A 26 -7.09 11.51 -4.30
CA GLU A 26 -7.76 10.27 -3.98
C GLU A 26 -6.94 9.20 -4.69
N ALA A 27 -6.15 8.44 -3.91
CA ALA A 27 -5.36 7.35 -4.45
C ALA A 27 -6.32 6.50 -5.29
N PRO A 28 -5.99 6.18 -6.56
CA PRO A 28 -6.89 5.41 -7.41
C PRO A 28 -7.31 4.16 -6.63
N GLU A 29 -8.62 3.92 -6.55
CA GLU A 29 -9.14 2.75 -5.83
C GLU A 29 -8.37 1.51 -6.31
N PRO A 30 -7.85 0.69 -5.39
CA PRO A 30 -7.06 -0.47 -5.77
C PRO A 30 -7.92 -1.35 -6.66
N LYS A 31 -7.42 -1.63 -7.87
CA LYS A 31 -8.09 -2.53 -8.81
C LYS A 31 -8.39 -3.86 -8.11
N GLU A 32 -9.50 -4.50 -8.47
CA GLU A 32 -9.98 -5.71 -7.80
C GLU A 32 -8.88 -6.77 -7.67
N ALA A 33 -8.09 -7.01 -8.72
CA ALA A 33 -6.94 -7.92 -8.66
C ALA A 33 -5.82 -7.50 -7.71
N GLN A 34 -5.57 -6.18 -7.54
CA GLN A 34 -4.56 -5.68 -6.59
C GLN A 34 -5.03 -5.86 -5.14
N ARG A 35 -6.33 -5.71 -4.90
CA ARG A 35 -6.92 -5.98 -3.59
C ARG A 35 -6.86 -7.47 -3.25
N GLU A 36 -7.25 -8.34 -4.19
CA GLU A 36 -7.14 -9.80 -4.02
C GLU A 36 -5.69 -10.24 -3.76
N LEU A 37 -4.72 -9.64 -4.46
CA LEU A 37 -3.30 -9.87 -4.23
C LEU A 37 -2.91 -9.52 -2.78
N PHE A 38 -3.29 -8.32 -2.33
CA PHE A 38 -2.97 -7.85 -0.98
C PHE A 38 -3.57 -8.75 0.10
N GLU A 39 -4.84 -9.12 -0.03
CA GLU A 39 -5.53 -10.00 0.92
C GLU A 39 -4.88 -11.39 0.99
N ALA A 40 -4.44 -11.95 -0.15
CA ALA A 40 -3.73 -13.23 -0.19
C ALA A 40 -2.32 -13.13 0.42
N GLU A 41 -1.61 -12.01 0.22
CA GLU A 41 -0.30 -11.75 0.82
C GLU A 41 -0.37 -11.58 2.34
N GLU A 42 -1.39 -10.88 2.86
CA GLU A 42 -1.63 -10.79 4.31
C GLU A 42 -1.92 -12.16 4.92
N ARG A 43 -2.78 -12.96 4.29
CA ARG A 43 -3.08 -14.32 4.74
C ARG A 43 -1.83 -15.19 4.80
N LEU A 44 -0.95 -15.12 3.79
CA LEU A 44 0.30 -15.85 3.80
C LEU A 44 1.20 -15.40 4.96
N ARG A 45 1.30 -14.09 5.21
CA ARG A 45 2.09 -13.54 6.33
C ARG A 45 1.61 -14.09 7.67
N ASP A 46 0.31 -14.05 7.92
CA ASP A 46 -0.28 -14.52 9.18
C ASP A 46 -0.01 -16.02 9.41
N VAL A 47 -0.10 -16.82 8.35
CA VAL A 47 0.19 -18.26 8.44
C VAL A 47 1.67 -18.50 8.71
N LEU A 48 2.58 -17.78 8.04
CA LEU A 48 4.02 -17.90 8.27
C LEU A 48 4.42 -17.47 9.68
N GLU A 49 3.79 -16.42 10.21
CA GLU A 49 3.99 -15.99 11.59
C GLU A 49 3.54 -17.08 12.58
N GLN A 50 2.36 -17.67 12.36
CA GLN A 50 1.89 -18.81 13.16
C GLN A 50 2.85 -20.01 13.10
N ILE A 51 3.43 -20.30 11.94
CA ILE A 51 4.45 -21.35 11.80
C ILE A 51 5.72 -20.98 12.58
N SER A 52 6.18 -19.73 12.51
CA SER A 52 7.35 -19.25 13.25
C SER A 52 7.16 -19.40 14.75
N VAL A 53 6.04 -18.91 15.28
CA VAL A 53 5.67 -19.02 16.69
C VAL A 53 5.56 -20.49 17.11
N LEU A 54 4.97 -21.34 16.26
CA LEU A 54 4.88 -22.77 16.54
C LEU A 54 6.27 -23.41 16.58
N ASN A 55 7.20 -22.99 15.72
CA ASN A 55 8.57 -23.51 15.68
C ASN A 55 9.40 -23.08 16.90
N GLU A 56 9.35 -21.79 17.26
CA GLU A 56 10.07 -21.24 18.42
C GLU A 56 9.67 -21.93 19.74
N ASN A 57 8.41 -22.34 19.86
CA ASN A 57 7.91 -23.05 21.04
C ASN A 57 8.15 -24.57 21.02
N GLY A 58 8.89 -25.09 20.02
CA GLY A 58 9.04 -26.53 19.79
C GLY A 58 7.71 -27.22 19.43
N GLY A 59 6.71 -26.44 19.05
CA GLY A 59 5.36 -26.87 18.71
C GLY A 59 5.29 -27.71 17.44
N VAL A 60 6.30 -27.68 16.57
CA VAL A 60 6.38 -28.57 15.39
C VAL A 60 6.43 -30.04 15.82
N ILE A 61 7.20 -30.36 16.87
CA ILE A 61 7.30 -31.73 17.39
C ILE A 61 6.09 -32.06 18.26
N ARG A 62 5.62 -31.10 19.07
CA ARG A 62 4.51 -31.31 20.03
C ARG A 62 3.13 -31.35 19.36
N HIS A 63 2.96 -30.64 18.25
CA HIS A 63 1.71 -30.46 17.53
C HIS A 63 1.92 -30.62 16.01
N PRO A 64 2.34 -31.81 15.55
CA PRO A 64 2.70 -32.04 14.15
C PRO A 64 1.53 -31.85 13.18
N PHE A 65 0.31 -32.21 13.59
CA PHE A 65 -0.89 -31.98 12.78
C PHE A 65 -1.14 -30.49 12.56
N ARG A 66 -1.00 -29.66 13.60
CA ARG A 66 -1.17 -28.21 13.49
C ARG A 66 -0.12 -27.59 12.58
N TYR A 67 1.13 -28.04 12.68
CA TYR A 67 2.18 -27.61 11.75
C TYR A 67 1.85 -27.98 10.30
N PHE A 68 1.35 -29.19 10.06
CA PHE A 68 0.96 -29.65 8.72
C PHE A 68 -0.21 -28.84 8.14
N GLU A 69 -1.23 -28.54 8.96
CA GLU A 69 -2.34 -27.65 8.57
C GLU A 69 -1.84 -26.27 8.16
N LEU A 70 -0.99 -25.65 8.99
CA LEU A 70 -0.42 -24.34 8.69
C LEU A 70 0.45 -24.39 7.43
N LYS A 71 1.23 -25.46 7.24
CA LYS A 71 2.01 -25.66 6.02
C LYS A 71 1.12 -25.73 4.78
N GLN A 72 0.02 -26.49 4.82
CA GLN A 72 -0.93 -26.54 3.70
C GLN A 72 -1.60 -25.19 3.46
N ALA A 73 -1.97 -24.46 4.52
CA ALA A 73 -2.55 -23.13 4.40
C ALA A 73 -1.58 -22.16 3.70
N ALA A 74 -0.28 -22.24 4.01
CA ALA A 74 0.75 -21.45 3.33
C ALA A 74 0.88 -21.84 1.86
N GLU A 75 0.84 -23.14 1.54
CA GLU A 75 0.87 -23.63 0.16
C GLU A 75 -0.33 -23.13 -0.66
N ILE A 76 -1.54 -23.15 -0.09
CA ILE A 76 -2.75 -22.61 -0.72
C ILE A 76 -2.62 -21.10 -0.94
N ALA A 77 -2.22 -20.34 0.08
CA ALA A 77 -2.08 -18.89 -0.03
C ALA A 77 -1.03 -18.49 -1.09
N MET A 78 0.06 -19.26 -1.24
CA MET A 78 1.03 -19.03 -2.32
C MET A 78 0.44 -19.25 -3.72
N GLU A 79 -0.40 -20.27 -3.91
CA GLU A 79 -1.07 -20.50 -5.19
C GLU A 79 -2.11 -19.42 -5.49
N GLU A 80 -2.84 -18.96 -4.47
CA GLU A 80 -3.76 -17.81 -4.58
C GLU A 80 -3.02 -16.53 -4.99
N ILE A 81 -1.88 -16.22 -4.37
CA ILE A 81 -1.03 -15.07 -4.76
C ILE A 81 -0.61 -15.20 -6.22
N LYS A 82 -0.22 -16.39 -6.65
CA LYS A 82 0.18 -16.62 -8.05
C LYS A 82 -0.98 -16.38 -9.02
N LEU A 83 -2.19 -16.82 -8.68
CA LEU A 83 -3.40 -16.53 -9.47
C LEU A 83 -3.73 -15.05 -9.50
N ALA A 84 -3.70 -14.37 -8.36
CA ALA A 84 -3.94 -12.93 -8.25
C ALA A 84 -2.92 -12.11 -9.06
N ARG A 85 -1.63 -12.51 -9.05
CA ARG A 85 -0.59 -11.89 -9.89
C ARG A 85 -0.88 -12.03 -11.38
N LEU A 86 -1.36 -13.20 -11.80
CA LEU A 86 -1.77 -13.41 -13.19
C LEU A 86 -2.98 -12.55 -13.55
N HIS A 87 -3.97 -12.45 -12.66
CA HIS A 87 -5.15 -11.61 -12.85
C HIS A 87 -4.76 -10.13 -12.97
N ALA A 88 -3.95 -9.62 -12.05
CA ALA A 88 -3.45 -8.24 -12.08
C ALA A 88 -2.63 -7.92 -13.35
N ALA A 89 -1.84 -8.89 -13.83
CA ALA A 89 -1.09 -8.75 -15.09
C ALA A 89 -2.00 -8.72 -16.32
N ASN A 90 -3.17 -9.34 -16.26
CA ASN A 90 -4.16 -9.32 -17.33
C ASN A 90 -4.96 -8.00 -17.33
N GLU A 91 -5.33 -7.47 -16.16
CA GLU A 91 -5.99 -6.17 -16.00
C GLU A 91 -5.13 -4.96 -16.41
N THR A 92 -3.81 -5.15 -16.59
CA THR A 92 -2.90 -4.10 -17.08
C THR A 92 -2.67 -4.14 -18.58
N ARG A 93 -3.08 -5.21 -19.27
CA ARG A 93 -2.93 -5.36 -20.73
C ARG A 93 -4.17 -4.93 -21.52
N HIS A 94 -5.32 -4.86 -20.86
CA HIS A 94 -6.56 -4.32 -21.37
C HIS A 94 -6.75 -2.89 -20.88
#